data_AF-A0A381Q1K7-F1
#
_entry.id   AF-A0A381Q1K7-F1
#
_cell.length_a   1.000
_cell.length_b   1.000
_cell.length_c   1.000
_cell.angle_alpha   90.00
_cell.angle_beta   90.00
_cell.angle_gamma   90.00
#
_symmetry.space_group_name_H-M   'P 1'
#
loop_
_entity.id
_entity.type
_entity.pdbx_description
1 polymer ?
#
loop_
_entity_poly.entity_id
_entity_poly.type
_entity_poly.pdbx_seq_one_letter_code
_entity_poly.pdbx_strand_id
1 'polypeptide(L)'
;MISFDIDGTLEVGDPPGVLTMELVRKTQEAGILVGSCSDRPISGQRAIWEKYGIAYDFAVSKHQLPDVKAKFEADVYYHIGDREDLDRQYALAAGFEFFWPDEAVSEPWLNRNPDPK
;
A
#
# COMPACT_ATOMS: atom_id res chain seq x y z
N MET A 1 5.42 -7.75 -1.07
CA MET A 1 5.42 -6.28 -0.99
C MET A 1 4.02 -5.77 -1.25
N ILE A 2 3.59 -4.73 -0.55
CA ILE A 2 2.27 -4.13 -0.70
C ILE A 2 2.42 -2.64 -1.00
N SER A 3 1.77 -2.20 -2.07
CA SER A 3 1.59 -0.81 -2.42
C SER A 3 0.17 -0.37 -2.09
N PHE A 4 0.02 0.74 -1.38
CA PHE A 4 -1.29 1.29 -1.02
C PHE A 4 -1.58 2.55 -1.84
N ASP A 5 -2.77 2.67 -2.42
CA ASP A 5 -3.37 3.99 -2.59
C ASP A 5 -3.66 4.62 -1.21
N ILE A 6 -4.05 5.90 -1.18
CA ILE A 6 -4.35 6.64 0.05
C ILE A 6 -5.83 6.98 0.12
N ASP A 7 -6.38 7.60 -0.91
CA ASP A 7 -7.74 8.14 -0.90
C ASP A 7 -8.73 7.00 -1.16
N GLY A 8 -9.80 6.90 -0.39
CA GLY A 8 -10.73 5.76 -0.43
C GLY A 8 -10.15 4.43 0.06
N THR A 9 -8.84 4.36 0.34
CA THR A 9 -8.13 3.13 0.68
C THR A 9 -7.67 3.09 2.14
N LEU A 10 -6.86 4.06 2.56
CA LEU A 10 -6.41 4.19 3.95
C LEU A 10 -7.38 5.04 4.76
N GLU A 11 -7.49 4.80 6.07
CA GLU A 11 -8.36 5.57 6.99
C GLU A 11 -8.03 7.08 7.04
N VAL A 12 -6.85 7.45 6.53
CA VAL A 12 -6.33 8.83 6.46
C VAL A 12 -6.51 9.48 5.09
N GLY A 13 -7.12 8.75 4.15
CA GLY A 13 -7.53 9.24 2.85
C GLY A 13 -8.63 10.30 2.93
N ASP A 14 -8.89 10.92 1.79
CA ASP A 14 -10.00 11.84 1.56
C ASP A 14 -10.69 11.49 0.22
N PRO A 15 -11.79 10.71 0.24
CA PRO A 15 -12.48 10.22 1.43
C PRO A 15 -11.69 9.16 2.21
N PRO A 16 -11.96 8.93 3.51
CA PRO A 16 -11.35 7.85 4.27
C PRO A 16 -11.71 6.47 3.73
N GLY A 17 -10.73 5.57 3.69
CA GLY A 17 -10.91 4.15 3.38
C GLY A 17 -11.00 3.25 4.62
N VAL A 18 -11.07 1.94 4.38
CA VAL A 18 -11.26 0.92 5.43
C VAL A 18 -9.96 0.38 6.04
N LEU A 19 -8.82 0.61 5.39
CA LEU A 19 -7.52 0.14 5.90
C LEU A 19 -6.99 1.07 6.99
N THR A 20 -6.94 0.58 8.22
CA THR A 20 -6.42 1.37 9.34
C THR A 20 -4.91 1.50 9.27
N MET A 21 -4.36 2.60 9.78
CA MET A 21 -2.90 2.79 9.85
C MET A 21 -2.25 1.78 10.79
N GLU A 22 -3.00 1.28 11.77
CA GLU A 22 -2.54 0.19 12.65
C GLU A 22 -2.35 -1.13 11.90
N LEU A 23 -3.28 -1.46 10.99
CA LEU A 23 -3.15 -2.65 10.17
C LEU A 23 -1.97 -2.54 9.18
N VAL A 24 -1.73 -1.35 8.61
CA VAL A 24 -0.54 -1.10 7.80
C VAL A 24 0.74 -1.23 8.64
N ARG A 25 0.75 -0.72 9.88
CA ARG A 25 1.89 -0.86 10.80
C ARG A 25 2.19 -2.32 11.09
N LYS A 26 1.18 -3.13 11.44
CA LYS A 26 1.37 -4.58 11.69
C LYS A 26 1.93 -5.31 10.48
N THR A 27 1.42 -4.97 9.29
CA THR A 27 1.91 -5.51 8.02
C THR A 27 3.39 -5.21 7.84
N GLN A 28 3.80 -3.96 8.09
CA GLN A 28 5.20 -3.53 8.02
C GLN A 28 6.08 -4.22 9.08
N GLU A 29 5.60 -4.33 10.32
CA GLU A 29 6.29 -5.00 11.43
C GLU A 29 6.47 -6.51 11.20
N ALA A 30 5.60 -7.13 10.40
CA ALA A 30 5.74 -8.51 9.94
C ALA A 30 6.85 -8.70 8.89
N GLY A 31 7.57 -7.64 8.53
CA GLY A 31 8.68 -7.67 7.58
C GLY A 31 8.24 -7.56 6.12
N ILE A 32 6.98 -7.21 5.86
CA ILE A 32 6.49 -6.99 4.50
C ILE A 32 6.89 -5.57 4.07
N LEU A 33 7.50 -5.45 2.88
CA LEU A 33 7.79 -4.16 2.27
C LEU A 33 6.49 -3.41 1.99
N VAL A 34 6.39 -2.17 2.44
CA VAL A 34 5.21 -1.31 2.31
C VAL A 34 5.55 0.05 1.71
N GLY A 35 4.64 0.61 0.92
CA GLY A 35 4.79 1.96 0.41
C GLY A 35 3.50 2.47 -0.22
N SER A 36 3.50 3.75 -0.58
CA SER A 36 2.35 4.40 -1.20
C SER A 36 2.53 4.56 -2.71
N CYS A 37 1.44 4.39 -3.43
CA CYS A 37 1.31 4.73 -4.84
C CYS A 37 -0.03 5.46 -4.99
N SER A 38 0.00 6.79 -5.01
CA SER A 38 -1.18 7.67 -4.95
C SER A 38 -1.00 8.89 -5.85
N ASP A 39 -2.10 9.53 -6.22
CA ASP A 39 -2.11 10.80 -6.95
C ASP A 39 -1.74 12.00 -6.07
N ARG A 40 -1.71 11.82 -4.75
CA ARG A 40 -1.18 12.84 -3.83
C ARG A 40 0.29 13.14 -4.17
N PRO A 41 0.75 14.41 -4.03
CA PRO A 41 2.16 14.74 -4.19
C PRO A 41 3.05 13.86 -3.31
N ILE A 42 4.22 13.46 -3.81
CA ILE A 42 5.14 12.54 -3.09
C ILE A 42 5.48 13.05 -1.69
N SER A 43 5.67 14.36 -1.51
CA SER A 43 5.89 14.96 -0.19
C SER A 43 4.70 14.77 0.76
N GLY A 44 3.47 14.84 0.24
CA GLY A 44 2.25 14.59 1.01
C GLY A 44 2.11 13.12 1.40
N GLN A 45 2.49 12.19 0.52
CA GLN A 45 2.53 10.76 0.85
C GLN A 45 3.53 10.48 1.99
N ARG A 46 4.75 11.00 1.87
CA ARG A 46 5.81 10.84 2.90
C ARG A 46 5.40 11.43 4.25
N ALA A 47 4.79 12.61 4.24
CA ALA A 47 4.33 13.27 5.45
C ALA A 47 3.28 12.43 6.21
N ILE A 48 2.46 11.65 5.51
CA ILE A 48 1.52 10.71 6.16
C ILE A 48 2.30 9.63 6.89
N TRP A 49 3.21 8.93 6.23
CA TRP A 49 4.00 7.88 6.86
C TRP A 49 4.77 8.38 8.09
N GLU A 50 5.43 9.54 7.95
CA GLU A 50 6.17 10.21 9.03
C GLU A 50 5.26 10.59 10.20
N LYS A 51 4.09 11.16 9.92
CA LYS A 51 3.10 11.53 10.96
C LYS A 51 2.66 10.33 11.81
N TYR A 52 2.54 9.16 11.21
CA TYR A 52 2.12 7.93 11.90
C TYR A 52 3.31 7.10 12.41
N GLY A 53 4.55 7.53 12.18
CA GLY A 53 5.76 6.83 12.59
C GLY A 53 5.87 5.43 11.95
N ILE A 54 5.32 5.24 10.76
CA ILE A 54 5.39 3.96 10.03
C ILE A 54 6.56 4.05 9.05
N ALA A 55 7.47 3.08 9.12
CA ALA A 55 8.55 2.97 8.14
C ALA A 55 7.95 2.60 6.78
N TYR A 56 8.47 3.20 5.71
CA TYR A 56 8.00 2.96 4.35
C TYR A 56 9.20 2.80 3.41
N ASP A 57 9.06 1.92 2.43
CA ASP A 57 10.11 1.60 1.47
C ASP A 57 10.07 2.52 0.25
N PHE A 58 8.87 2.99 -0.11
CA PHE A 58 8.67 3.86 -1.26
C PHE A 58 7.42 4.75 -1.12
N ALA A 59 7.45 5.86 -1.84
CA ALA A 59 6.31 6.74 -2.09
C ALA A 59 6.42 7.23 -3.54
N VAL A 60 5.48 6.83 -4.41
CA VAL A 60 5.56 7.04 -5.86
C VAL A 60 4.20 7.41 -6.47
N SER A 61 4.20 7.82 -7.74
CA SER A 61 2.98 7.99 -8.54
C SER A 61 2.63 6.69 -9.31
N LYS A 62 1.37 6.57 -9.79
CA LYS A 62 0.82 5.37 -10.46
C LYS A 62 1.69 4.83 -11.59
N HIS A 63 2.18 5.73 -12.46
CA HIS A 63 3.03 5.37 -13.60
C HIS A 63 4.42 4.83 -13.22
N GLN A 64 4.83 4.94 -11.96
CA GLN A 64 6.15 4.51 -11.48
C GLN A 64 6.13 3.14 -10.78
N LEU A 65 4.98 2.45 -10.72
CA LEU A 65 4.91 1.08 -10.19
C LEU A 65 5.88 0.10 -10.87
N PRO A 66 6.12 0.16 -12.21
CA PRO A 66 7.13 -0.69 -12.83
C PRO A 66 8.53 -0.48 -12.25
N ASP A 67 8.90 0.76 -11.95
CA ASP A 67 10.21 1.10 -11.36
C ASP A 67 10.34 0.56 -9.93
N VAL A 68 9.24 0.60 -9.17
CA VAL A 68 9.18 -0.02 -7.83
C VAL A 68 9.43 -1.52 -7.94
N LYS A 69 8.73 -2.22 -8.83
CA LYS A 69 8.92 -3.66 -9.02
C LYS A 69 10.33 -4.02 -9.48
N ALA A 70 10.95 -3.20 -10.33
CA ALA A 70 12.32 -3.42 -10.76
C ALA A 70 13.35 -3.19 -9.64
N LYS A 71 13.04 -2.32 -8.68
CA LYS A 71 13.94 -1.96 -7.58
C LYS A 71 13.83 -2.90 -6.37
N PHE A 72 12.63 -3.38 -6.07
CA PHE A 72 12.35 -4.17 -4.87
C PHE A 72 12.04 -5.63 -5.24
N GLU A 73 12.80 -6.55 -4.67
CA GLU A 73 12.56 -7.99 -4.80
C GLU A 73 11.59 -8.47 -3.71
N ALA A 74 10.54 -9.17 -4.11
CA ALA A 74 9.56 -9.77 -3.22
C ALA A 74 8.93 -11.01 -3.87
N ASP A 75 8.45 -11.95 -3.05
CA ASP A 75 7.80 -13.16 -3.57
C ASP A 75 6.49 -12.84 -4.29
N VAL A 76 5.74 -11.85 -3.79
CA VAL A 76 4.47 -11.39 -4.34
C VAL A 76 4.37 -9.87 -4.27
N TYR A 77 3.65 -9.29 -5.23
CA TYR A 77 3.49 -7.85 -5.43
C TYR A 77 2.00 -7.51 -5.45
N TYR A 78 1.50 -6.85 -4.41
CA TYR A 78 0.11 -6.42 -4.33
C TYR A 78 0.00 -4.89 -4.42
N HIS A 79 -1.01 -4.40 -5.12
CA HIS A 79 -1.49 -3.04 -4.99
C HIS A 79 -2.92 -3.05 -4.45
N ILE A 80 -3.19 -2.22 -3.45
CA ILE A 80 -4.53 -2.06 -2.87
C ILE A 80 -5.00 -0.64 -3.16
N GLY A 81 -6.17 -0.51 -3.78
CA GLY A 81 -6.73 0.78 -4.20
C GLY A 81 -8.25 0.70 -4.41
N ASP A 82 -8.91 1.85 -4.51
CA ASP A 82 -10.38 1.97 -4.60
C ASP A 82 -10.90 2.32 -6.00
N ARG A 83 -10.01 2.49 -7.00
CA ARG A 83 -10.39 2.85 -8.38
C ARG A 83 -9.96 1.83 -9.43
N GLU A 84 -10.91 1.43 -10.27
CA GLU A 84 -10.65 0.48 -11.35
C GLU A 84 -9.71 1.05 -12.44
N ASP A 85 -9.96 2.28 -12.88
CA ASP A 85 -9.28 2.89 -14.02
C ASP A 85 -7.87 3.42 -13.67
N LEU A 86 -7.62 3.73 -12.41
CA LEU A 86 -6.34 4.28 -11.93
C LEU A 86 -5.52 3.28 -11.11
N ASP A 87 -6.13 2.51 -10.24
CA ASP A 87 -5.35 1.63 -9.35
C ASP A 87 -5.16 0.28 -10.00
N ARG A 88 -6.27 -0.38 -10.33
CA ARG A 88 -6.23 -1.73 -10.89
C ARG A 88 -5.52 -1.77 -12.23
N GLN A 89 -5.81 -0.81 -13.13
CA GLN A 89 -5.18 -0.77 -14.44
C GLN A 89 -3.65 -0.60 -14.36
N TYR A 90 -3.15 0.35 -13.55
CA TYR A 90 -1.71 0.59 -13.41
C TYR A 90 -1.00 -0.55 -12.66
N ALA A 91 -1.66 -1.12 -11.64
CA ALA A 91 -1.14 -2.28 -10.93
C ALA A 91 -0.93 -3.47 -11.86
N LEU A 92 -1.97 -3.86 -12.61
CA LEU A 92 -1.89 -5.00 -13.54
C LEU A 92 -0.90 -4.74 -14.68
N ALA A 93 -0.85 -3.51 -15.20
CA ALA A 93 0.14 -3.13 -16.22
C ALA A 93 1.59 -3.21 -15.71
N ALA A 94 1.81 -2.96 -14.41
CA ALA A 94 3.11 -3.15 -13.75
C ALA A 94 3.36 -4.60 -13.29
N GLY A 95 2.41 -5.50 -13.50
CA GLY A 95 2.47 -6.90 -13.08
C GLY A 95 2.30 -7.11 -11.58
N PHE A 96 1.61 -6.21 -10.90
CA PHE A 96 1.13 -6.41 -9.53
C PHE A 96 -0.21 -7.15 -9.60
N GLU A 97 -0.49 -7.94 -8.57
CA GLU A 97 -1.84 -8.38 -8.24
C GLU A 97 -2.58 -7.22 -7.55
N PHE A 98 -3.91 -7.23 -7.61
CA PHE A 98 -4.74 -6.14 -7.14
C PHE A 98 -5.80 -6.64 -6.16
N PHE A 99 -6.01 -5.88 -5.08
CA PHE A 99 -7.11 -6.08 -4.14
C PHE A 99 -7.90 -4.80 -3.97
N TRP A 100 -9.21 -4.93 -3.84
CA TRP A 100 -10.03 -3.85 -3.29
C TRP A 100 -9.79 -3.71 -1.78
N PRO A 101 -10.00 -2.53 -1.18
CA PRO A 101 -9.68 -2.32 0.24
C PRO A 101 -10.47 -3.24 1.17
N ASP A 102 -11.74 -3.52 0.84
CA ASP A 102 -12.64 -4.41 1.58
C ASP A 102 -12.23 -5.89 1.47
N GLU A 103 -11.71 -6.30 0.31
CA GLU A 103 -11.12 -7.63 0.13
C GLU A 103 -9.83 -7.75 0.97
N ALA A 104 -8.96 -6.75 0.88
CA ALA A 104 -7.66 -6.76 1.55
C ALA A 104 -7.78 -6.85 3.08
N VAL A 105 -8.76 -6.18 3.71
CA VAL A 105 -8.99 -6.27 5.17
C VAL A 105 -9.20 -7.72 5.64
N SER A 106 -9.75 -8.57 4.77
CA SER A 106 -10.04 -9.96 5.11
C SER A 106 -8.80 -10.88 5.00
N GLU A 107 -7.70 -10.37 4.45
CA GLU A 107 -6.51 -11.16 4.18
C GLU A 107 -5.64 -11.40 5.43
N PRO A 108 -5.24 -12.65 5.74
CA PRO A 108 -4.51 -12.97 6.96
C PRO A 108 -3.16 -12.29 7.09
N TRP A 109 -2.48 -11.99 5.98
CA TRP A 109 -1.17 -11.33 5.97
C TRP A 109 -1.25 -9.82 6.26
N LEU A 110 -2.43 -9.22 6.11
CA LEU A 110 -2.69 -7.83 6.47
C LEU A 110 -3.11 -7.71 7.95
N ASN A 111 -3.84 -8.72 8.45
CA ASN A 111 -4.28 -8.81 9.84
C ASN A 111 -3.41 -9.76 10.69
N ARG A 112 -2.15 -10.01 10.28
CA ARG A 112 -1.28 -10.93 11.01
C ARG A 112 -0.80 -10.25 12.30
N ASN A 113 -1.02 -10.90 13.45
CA ASN A 113 -0.24 -10.55 14.63
C ASN A 113 1.20 -11.05 14.40
N PRO A 114 2.24 -10.23 14.63
CA PRO A 114 3.61 -10.69 14.49
C PRO A 114 3.83 -11.93 15.35
N ASP A 115 4.48 -12.96 14.79
CA ASP A 115 4.86 -14.13 15.57
C ASP A 115 5.77 -13.68 16.73
N PRO A 116 5.56 -14.17 17.96
CA PRO A 116 6.44 -13.82 19.08
C PRO A 116 7.88 -14.21 18.73
N LYS A 117 8.77 -13.22 18.74
CA LYS A 117 10.22 -13.40 18.58
C LYS A 117 10.82 -14.21 19.71
#